data_AF-A0A1B8TTF4-F1
#
_entry.id   AF-A0A1B8TTF4-F1
#
_cell.length_a   1.000
_cell.length_b   1.000
_cell.length_c   1.000
_cell.angle_alpha   90.00
_cell.angle_beta   90.00
_cell.angle_gamma   90.00
#
_symmetry.space_group_name_H-M   'P 1'
#
loop_
_entity.id
_entity.type
_entity.pdbx_description
1 polymer ?
#
loop_
_entity_poly.entity_id
_entity_poly.type
_entity_poly.pdbx_seq_one_letter_code
_entity_poly.pdbx_strand_id
1 'polypeptide(L)'
;MKKYISNKNYWKPIALFLTMFIAIAFTSCENEDENAGGGPITISKVYLQDVNSDVQDREVSFARLGQLIRIEGSGFLGLKQVLINGYSTYFNPVYLSNTSMLIRVSGDTPTIEAEDDVRNTIRFINSNNETTFSFEIRSSAPVITNISNTMPLPNEQITVYGTGLIEISKVVFPGDIEVSDGIVVDEDGEFFIVTVPAGVSEDGGSLFIESANGGAYSPAYFNFKKGVILDFDGNGDLGEFGDTIRQDELQSASIGEGNVSQGKYVYHGPTGTDPFPAASNRNSEVFTSGGESWRAQLTPYIPAETPLDQVGFQFDVFVPEPWEGSGFLQVLLINNFNGGEWNGAVYNYVPWIVDEEIEPFQTTGWTTVTIPFTDFYSFSDDSTEFTFEDILLLREGATYKNFGFFFNNSDIQLSNVTRKDSDVEFLSSATSVKVYTDNWRIVSLETPAFSDF
;
A
#
# COMPACT_ATOMS: atom_id res chain seq x y z
N MET A 1 16.93 80.43 93.31
CA MET A 1 17.60 79.16 92.96
C MET A 1 16.69 78.41 91.99
N LYS A 2 16.78 78.71 90.69
CA LYS A 2 17.37 77.91 89.59
C LYS A 2 16.63 76.58 89.30
N LYS A 3 16.04 76.54 88.10
CA LYS A 3 15.11 75.56 87.52
C LYS A 3 15.71 74.17 87.31
N TYR A 4 14.90 73.14 87.52
CA TYR A 4 15.11 71.76 87.10
C TYR A 4 14.88 71.61 85.59
N ILE A 5 15.77 70.91 84.88
CA ILE A 5 15.58 70.44 83.51
C ILE A 5 15.28 68.94 83.57
N SER A 6 14.12 68.55 83.05
CA SER A 6 13.69 67.16 82.86
C SER A 6 14.33 66.61 81.58
N ASN A 7 15.03 65.47 81.67
CA ASN A 7 15.46 64.68 80.51
C ASN A 7 14.93 63.25 80.66
N LYS A 8 13.83 62.93 79.97
CA LYS A 8 13.31 61.56 79.83
C LYS A 8 13.69 61.04 78.45
N ASN A 9 14.59 60.06 78.40
CA ASN A 9 14.96 59.34 77.19
C ASN A 9 13.78 58.49 76.67
N TYR A 10 13.08 58.97 75.65
CA TYR A 10 11.97 58.28 74.96
C TYR A 10 12.43 57.43 73.75
N TRP A 11 13.67 56.96 73.73
CA TRP A 11 14.28 56.34 72.53
C TRP A 11 14.53 54.83 72.61
N LYS A 12 13.91 54.13 73.58
CA LYS A 12 13.96 52.66 73.66
C LYS A 12 12.61 51.91 73.52
N PRO A 13 11.41 52.52 73.63
CA PRO A 13 10.17 51.80 73.34
C PRO A 13 9.68 51.94 71.89
N ILE A 14 10.23 52.86 71.09
CA ILE A 14 9.79 53.11 69.70
C ILE A 14 10.44 52.13 68.70
N ALA A 15 11.65 51.63 68.98
CA ALA A 15 12.34 50.68 68.11
C ALA A 15 11.81 49.23 68.21
N LEU A 16 11.05 48.90 69.27
CA LEU A 16 10.45 47.57 69.46
C LEU A 16 9.02 47.48 68.89
N PHE A 17 8.33 48.62 68.75
CA PHE A 17 6.99 48.67 68.15
C PHE A 17 7.00 48.81 66.62
N LEU A 18 8.10 49.28 66.02
CA LEU A 18 8.23 49.42 64.57
C LEU A 18 8.64 48.11 63.86
N THR A 19 9.30 47.19 64.58
CA THR A 19 9.72 45.88 64.05
C THR A 19 8.61 44.82 64.12
N MET A 20 7.58 45.02 64.93
CA MET A 20 6.40 44.13 65.00
C MET A 20 5.34 44.45 63.93
N PHE A 21 5.41 45.61 63.26
CA PHE A 21 4.47 46.01 62.20
C PHE A 21 4.93 45.72 60.76
N ILE A 22 6.19 45.31 60.55
CA ILE A 22 6.73 44.96 59.22
C ILE A 22 6.67 43.44 58.94
N ALA A 23 6.12 42.65 59.87
CA ALA A 23 5.86 41.22 59.66
C ALA A 23 4.45 40.93 59.08
N ILE A 24 3.60 41.95 58.89
CA ILE A 24 2.21 41.78 58.39
C ILE A 24 2.11 42.11 56.89
N ALA A 25 3.21 42.48 56.23
CA ALA A 25 3.24 42.73 54.78
C ALA A 25 3.69 41.52 53.93
N PHE A 26 3.96 40.37 54.56
CA PHE A 26 3.93 39.08 53.87
C PHE A 26 2.60 38.41 54.18
N THR A 27 1.55 38.91 53.53
CA THR A 27 0.44 38.06 53.13
C THR A 27 1.05 36.99 52.21
N SER A 28 1.49 35.90 52.82
CA SER A 28 1.35 34.60 52.20
C SER A 28 -0.13 34.51 51.80
N CYS A 29 -0.41 34.58 50.49
CA CYS A 29 -1.65 34.01 49.98
C CYS A 29 -1.52 32.49 50.17
N GLU A 30 -1.72 32.03 51.40
CA GLU A 30 -2.11 30.65 51.61
C GLU A 30 -3.62 30.59 51.43
N ASN A 31 -3.95 29.82 50.39
CA ASN A 31 -5.21 29.14 50.12
C ASN A 31 -6.21 29.91 49.26
N GLU A 32 -6.04 29.78 47.94
CA GLU A 32 -7.12 29.37 47.04
C GLU A 32 -6.59 28.92 45.65
N ASP A 33 -5.58 28.03 45.59
CA ASP A 33 -5.13 27.46 44.30
C ASP A 33 -4.95 25.94 44.31
N GLU A 34 -5.53 25.25 45.30
CA GLU A 34 -5.82 23.80 45.16
C GLU A 34 -7.20 23.55 44.49
N ASN A 35 -7.95 24.62 44.23
CA ASN A 35 -9.27 24.62 43.60
C ASN A 35 -9.31 25.44 42.29
N ALA A 36 -8.24 25.43 41.48
CA ALA A 36 -8.37 25.71 40.06
C ALA A 36 -9.10 24.53 39.38
N GLY A 37 -10.35 24.27 39.80
CA GLY A 37 -11.16 23.13 39.40
C GLY A 37 -11.69 23.21 37.97
N GLY A 38 -11.02 24.01 37.13
CA GLY A 38 -11.32 24.30 35.75
C GLY A 38 -12.67 24.98 35.52
N GLY A 39 -12.71 25.92 34.57
CA GLY A 39 -13.98 26.44 34.08
C GLY A 39 -14.69 25.40 33.19
N PRO A 40 -15.94 25.68 32.75
CA PRO A 40 -16.56 24.92 31.67
C PRO A 40 -15.66 24.93 30.43
N ILE A 41 -15.47 23.75 29.82
CA ILE A 41 -14.62 23.58 28.64
C ILE A 41 -15.49 23.73 27.39
N THR A 42 -15.01 24.49 26.40
CA THR A 42 -15.68 24.64 25.10
C THR A 42 -14.66 24.46 23.98
N ILE A 43 -14.99 23.65 22.97
CA ILE A 43 -14.13 23.46 21.80
C ILE A 43 -14.69 24.26 20.62
N SER A 44 -13.84 25.06 19.99
CA SER A 44 -14.19 25.84 18.81
C SER A 44 -13.72 25.17 17.53
N LYS A 45 -12.43 24.80 17.49
CA LYS A 45 -11.74 24.31 16.29
C LYS A 45 -10.59 23.38 16.65
N VAL A 46 -10.22 22.51 15.71
CA VAL A 46 -9.04 21.65 15.81
C VAL A 46 -8.14 21.92 14.61
N TYR A 47 -6.84 21.98 14.86
CA TYR A 47 -5.84 22.26 13.85
C TYR A 47 -4.75 21.19 13.83
N LEU A 48 -4.42 20.68 12.65
CA LEU A 48 -3.25 19.83 12.45
C LEU A 48 -1.98 20.69 12.49
N GLN A 49 -1.01 20.28 13.32
CA GLN A 49 0.31 20.89 13.39
C GLN A 49 1.30 20.06 12.57
N ASP A 50 1.74 20.60 11.43
CA ASP A 50 2.76 19.97 10.61
C ASP A 50 3.75 21.00 10.07
N VAL A 51 4.97 21.00 10.62
CA VAL A 51 6.03 21.94 10.24
C VAL A 51 6.53 21.76 8.81
N ASN A 52 6.29 20.59 8.21
CA ASN A 52 6.70 20.27 6.85
C ASN A 52 5.59 20.56 5.83
N SER A 53 4.39 20.94 6.27
CA SER A 53 3.28 21.33 5.40
C SER A 53 3.37 22.81 5.00
N ASP A 54 2.89 23.13 3.79
CA ASP A 54 2.68 24.52 3.36
C ASP A 54 1.72 25.29 4.28
N VAL A 55 0.79 24.58 4.93
CA VAL A 55 -0.12 25.13 5.94
C VAL A 55 0.15 24.46 7.28
N GLN A 56 1.03 25.07 8.07
CA GLN A 56 1.54 24.48 9.30
C GLN A 56 0.51 24.38 10.43
N ASP A 57 -0.52 25.24 10.42
CA ASP A 57 -1.62 25.27 11.40
C ASP A 57 -2.94 25.21 10.64
N ARG A 58 -3.31 24.00 10.19
CA ARG A 58 -4.45 23.77 9.30
C ARG A 58 -5.68 23.35 10.08
N GLU A 59 -6.80 24.05 9.93
CA GLU A 59 -8.08 23.61 10.51
C GLU A 59 -8.52 22.30 9.86
N VAL A 60 -8.86 21.29 10.67
CA VAL A 60 -9.19 19.93 10.22
C VAL A 60 -10.43 19.40 10.93
N SER A 61 -11.13 18.46 10.28
CA SER A 61 -12.29 17.75 10.84
C SER A 61 -11.97 16.34 11.35
N PHE A 62 -10.75 15.86 11.09
CA PHE A 62 -10.23 14.58 11.56
C PHE A 62 -8.75 14.68 11.92
N ALA A 63 -8.24 13.71 12.66
CA ALA A 63 -6.80 13.51 12.86
C ALA A 63 -6.45 12.03 12.77
N ARG A 64 -5.20 11.74 12.39
CA ARG A 64 -4.64 10.39 12.37
C ARG A 64 -3.82 10.10 13.62
N LEU A 65 -3.69 8.82 13.94
CA LEU A 65 -2.79 8.34 14.99
C LEU A 65 -1.38 8.92 14.83
N GLY A 66 -0.77 9.35 15.94
CA GLY A 66 0.55 9.96 15.98
C GLY A 66 0.60 11.44 15.59
N GLN A 67 -0.43 12.02 14.97
CA GLN A 67 -0.44 13.44 14.60
C GLN A 67 -0.51 14.36 15.82
N LEU A 68 0.14 15.52 15.72
CA LEU A 68 0.03 16.60 16.70
C LEU A 68 -1.10 17.52 16.30
N ILE A 69 -2.09 17.68 17.19
CA ILE A 69 -3.20 18.60 16.98
C ILE A 69 -3.19 19.71 18.02
N ARG A 70 -3.57 20.91 17.57
CA ARG A 70 -3.88 22.05 18.41
C ARG A 70 -5.38 22.16 18.54
N ILE A 71 -5.88 22.13 19.76
CA ILE A 71 -7.31 22.26 20.04
C ILE A 71 -7.54 23.68 20.56
N GLU A 72 -8.38 24.42 19.85
CA GLU A 72 -8.75 25.79 20.15
C GLU A 72 -10.11 25.85 20.82
N GLY A 73 -10.23 26.68 21.86
CA GLY A 73 -11.42 26.70 22.68
C GLY A 73 -11.33 27.65 23.87
N SER A 74 -11.97 27.27 24.97
CA SER A 74 -11.86 27.97 26.25
C SER A 74 -12.00 27.00 27.43
N GLY A 75 -11.47 27.39 28.61
CA GLY A 75 -11.64 26.63 29.85
C GLY A 75 -10.62 25.52 30.07
N PHE A 76 -9.53 25.48 29.29
CA PHE A 76 -8.53 24.41 29.40
C PHE A 76 -7.63 24.51 30.65
N LEU A 77 -7.59 25.65 31.36
CA LEU A 77 -6.84 25.73 32.61
C LEU A 77 -7.42 24.75 33.64
N GLY A 78 -6.57 23.97 34.30
CA GLY A 78 -6.99 22.96 35.27
C GLY A 78 -7.43 21.62 34.65
N LEU A 79 -7.28 21.44 33.33
CA LEU A 79 -7.48 20.15 32.67
C LEU A 79 -6.62 19.06 33.33
N LYS A 80 -7.22 17.90 33.59
CA LYS A 80 -6.59 16.76 34.26
C LYS A 80 -6.38 15.58 33.33
N GLN A 81 -7.33 15.35 32.43
CA GLN A 81 -7.30 14.20 31.53
C GLN A 81 -7.95 14.55 30.20
N VAL A 82 -7.40 13.98 29.13
CA VAL A 82 -8.04 13.92 27.82
C VAL A 82 -8.14 12.46 27.41
N LEU A 83 -9.33 12.05 26.99
CA LEU A 83 -9.58 10.74 26.44
C LEU A 83 -9.94 10.90 24.95
N ILE A 84 -9.16 10.30 24.06
CA ILE A 84 -9.47 10.24 22.63
C ILE A 84 -9.95 8.82 22.35
N ASN A 85 -11.16 8.66 21.79
CA ASN A 85 -11.80 7.35 21.62
C ASN A 85 -11.78 6.50 22.91
N GLY A 86 -11.96 7.14 24.07
CA GLY A 86 -11.88 6.48 25.38
C GLY A 86 -10.47 6.20 25.91
N TYR A 87 -9.42 6.31 25.07
CA TYR A 87 -8.03 6.10 25.46
C TYR A 87 -7.42 7.33 26.12
N SER A 88 -6.72 7.14 27.25
CA SER A 88 -6.12 8.25 27.99
C SER A 88 -4.86 8.78 27.32
N THR A 89 -4.99 9.94 26.69
CA THR A 89 -3.93 10.58 25.92
C THR A 89 -3.18 11.62 26.76
N TYR A 90 -1.85 11.51 26.79
CA TYR A 90 -1.00 12.48 27.47
C TYR A 90 -0.97 13.82 26.74
N PHE A 91 -1.05 14.91 27.50
CA PHE A 91 -0.75 16.26 27.04
C PHE A 91 0.25 16.91 28.00
N ASN A 92 1.10 17.79 27.48
CA ASN A 92 2.05 18.53 28.30
C ASN A 92 1.37 19.81 28.86
N PRO A 93 1.20 19.95 30.20
CA PRO A 93 0.57 21.13 30.79
C PRO A 93 1.32 22.43 30.51
N VAL A 94 2.61 22.38 30.13
CA VAL A 94 3.39 23.57 29.75
C VAL A 94 2.89 24.20 28.45
N TYR A 95 2.30 23.40 27.56
CA TYR A 95 1.73 23.87 26.28
C TYR A 95 0.22 24.14 26.37
N LEU A 96 -0.29 24.22 27.60
CA LEU A 96 -1.68 24.51 27.90
C LEU A 96 -1.85 26.01 28.18
N SER A 97 -2.77 26.64 27.46
CA SER A 97 -3.28 27.97 27.79
C SER A 97 -4.79 27.88 28.01
N ASN A 98 -5.44 28.93 28.50
CA ASN A 98 -6.89 28.87 28.68
C ASN A 98 -7.67 28.67 27.37
N THR A 99 -7.08 29.00 26.22
CA THR A 99 -7.77 29.04 24.92
C THR A 99 -7.20 28.08 23.88
N SER A 100 -6.07 27.45 24.16
CA SER A 100 -5.41 26.54 23.24
C SER A 100 -4.63 25.47 23.98
N MET A 101 -4.63 24.25 23.43
CA MET A 101 -3.79 23.16 23.91
C MET A 101 -3.18 22.37 22.75
N LEU A 102 -2.01 21.77 22.98
CA LEU A 102 -1.38 20.84 22.06
C LEU A 102 -1.46 19.42 22.62
N ILE A 103 -1.90 18.49 21.79
CA ILE A 103 -1.98 17.07 22.15
C ILE A 103 -1.61 16.22 20.95
N ARG A 104 -0.80 15.19 21.17
CA ARG A 104 -0.48 14.20 20.15
C ARG A 104 -1.47 13.05 20.28
N VAL A 105 -2.17 12.71 19.20
CA VAL A 105 -3.02 11.51 19.18
C VAL A 105 -2.13 10.30 19.41
N SER A 106 -2.37 9.53 20.47
CA SER A 106 -1.52 8.37 20.79
C SER A 106 -1.59 7.35 19.66
N GLY A 107 -0.48 6.67 19.36
CA GLY A 107 -0.47 5.54 18.43
C GLY A 107 -1.32 4.36 18.91
N ASP A 108 -1.52 4.25 20.22
CA ASP A 108 -2.31 3.18 20.85
C ASP A 108 -3.81 3.54 20.99
N THR A 109 -4.23 4.68 20.42
CA THR A 109 -5.63 5.11 20.49
C THR A 109 -6.47 4.17 19.61
N PRO A 110 -7.53 3.53 20.15
CA PRO A 110 -8.34 2.65 19.34
C PRO A 110 -9.14 3.42 18.30
N THR A 111 -9.35 2.84 17.12
CA THR A 111 -10.07 3.46 15.99
C THR A 111 -11.40 2.78 15.71
N ILE A 112 -11.43 1.78 14.83
CA ILE A 112 -12.63 1.00 14.50
C ILE A 112 -13.07 0.11 15.67
N GLU A 113 -12.11 -0.30 16.49
CA GLU A 113 -12.25 -1.18 17.65
C GLU A 113 -12.66 -0.43 18.93
N ALA A 114 -12.79 0.89 18.86
CA ALA A 114 -13.31 1.69 19.96
C ALA A 114 -14.81 1.43 20.17
N GLU A 115 -15.25 1.40 21.43
CA GLU A 115 -16.67 1.27 21.77
C GLU A 115 -17.49 2.42 21.15
N ASP A 116 -18.69 2.10 20.63
CA ASP A 116 -19.54 3.02 19.85
C ASP A 116 -19.85 4.35 20.58
N ASP A 117 -19.94 4.34 21.91
CA ASP A 117 -20.29 5.52 22.71
C ASP A 117 -19.12 6.49 22.91
N VAL A 118 -17.89 6.05 22.67
CA VAL A 118 -16.68 6.88 22.76
C VAL A 118 -15.95 7.05 21.42
N ARG A 119 -16.23 6.22 20.41
CA ARG A 119 -15.63 6.31 19.07
C ARG A 119 -15.88 7.67 18.43
N ASN A 120 -14.85 8.22 17.78
CA ASN A 120 -14.83 9.55 17.17
C ASN A 120 -15.19 10.67 18.17
N THR A 121 -14.62 10.60 19.38
CA THR A 121 -14.77 11.65 20.38
C THR A 121 -13.45 12.01 21.07
N ILE A 122 -13.35 13.28 21.46
CA ILE A 122 -12.34 13.77 22.39
C ILE A 122 -13.05 14.28 23.65
N ARG A 123 -12.74 13.67 24.78
CA ARG A 123 -13.36 13.95 26.08
C ARG A 123 -12.37 14.60 27.02
N PHE A 124 -12.71 15.79 27.50
CA PHE A 124 -11.89 16.64 28.35
C PHE A 124 -12.43 16.62 29.77
N ILE A 125 -11.57 16.36 30.74
CA ILE A 125 -11.95 16.23 32.15
C ILE A 125 -11.10 17.17 33.00
N ASN A 126 -11.75 18.06 33.74
CA ASN A 126 -11.15 18.82 34.84
C ASN A 126 -11.81 18.41 36.17
N SER A 127 -11.46 19.06 37.29
CA SER A 127 -11.94 18.62 38.62
C SER A 127 -13.47 18.66 38.78
N ASN A 128 -14.17 19.53 38.05
CA ASN A 128 -15.60 19.79 38.24
C ASN A 128 -16.45 19.62 36.98
N ASN A 129 -15.83 19.49 35.80
CA ASN A 129 -16.50 19.50 34.51
C ASN A 129 -15.91 18.44 33.59
N GLU A 130 -16.79 17.90 32.74
CA GLU A 130 -16.46 17.01 31.64
C GLU A 130 -17.12 17.55 30.37
N THR A 131 -16.42 17.46 29.24
CA THR A 131 -16.94 17.89 27.95
C THR A 131 -16.48 16.92 26.87
N THR A 132 -17.43 16.40 26.10
CA THR A 132 -17.17 15.52 24.96
C THR A 132 -17.36 16.31 23.67
N PHE A 133 -16.38 16.23 22.79
CA PHE A 133 -16.39 16.85 21.46
C PHE A 133 -16.32 15.75 20.40
N SER A 134 -17.27 15.74 19.47
CA SER A 134 -17.25 14.82 18.34
C SER A 134 -16.16 15.22 17.35
N PHE A 135 -15.24 14.31 17.09
CA PHE A 135 -14.10 14.54 16.21
C PHE A 135 -13.59 13.22 15.67
N GLU A 136 -13.40 13.13 14.36
CA GLU A 136 -13.06 11.87 13.69
C GLU A 136 -11.59 11.51 13.93
N ILE A 137 -11.34 10.26 14.34
CA ILE A 137 -10.00 9.73 14.60
C ILE A 137 -9.78 8.55 13.68
N ARG A 138 -8.78 8.67 12.81
CA ARG A 138 -8.43 7.68 11.80
C ARG A 138 -7.10 7.00 12.13
N SER A 139 -6.91 5.80 11.60
CA SER A 139 -5.60 5.18 11.54
C SER A 139 -4.77 5.76 10.39
N SER A 140 -3.73 5.06 9.95
CA SER A 140 -2.99 5.35 8.72
C SER A 140 -3.92 5.35 7.51
N ALA A 141 -3.55 6.11 6.47
CA ALA A 141 -4.30 6.08 5.21
C ALA A 141 -4.25 4.66 4.61
N PRO A 142 -5.34 4.20 3.95
CA PRO A 142 -5.33 2.92 3.28
C PRO A 142 -4.31 2.92 2.14
N VAL A 143 -3.77 1.75 1.82
CA VAL A 143 -2.89 1.55 0.66
C VAL A 143 -3.33 0.28 -0.05
N ILE A 144 -3.45 0.33 -1.38
CA ILE A 144 -3.68 -0.85 -2.21
C ILE A 144 -2.34 -1.26 -2.82
N THR A 145 -1.96 -2.53 -2.66
CA THR A 145 -0.68 -3.07 -3.14
C THR A 145 -0.86 -4.05 -4.29
N ASN A 146 -1.95 -4.81 -4.31
CA ASN A 146 -2.19 -5.82 -5.34
C ASN A 146 -3.68 -6.07 -5.61
N ILE A 147 -4.00 -6.57 -6.80
CA ILE A 147 -5.33 -7.03 -7.19
C ILE A 147 -5.19 -8.46 -7.73
N SER A 148 -5.99 -9.40 -7.22
CA SER A 148 -5.89 -10.82 -7.57
C SER A 148 -6.03 -11.09 -9.06
N ASN A 149 -6.89 -10.35 -9.76
CA ASN A 149 -7.02 -10.42 -11.21
C ASN A 149 -7.30 -9.02 -11.75
N THR A 150 -6.46 -8.54 -12.68
CA THR A 150 -6.59 -7.19 -13.26
C THR A 150 -7.30 -7.19 -14.61
N MET A 151 -7.64 -8.33 -15.21
CA MET A 151 -8.52 -8.43 -16.38
C MET A 151 -9.68 -9.43 -16.17
N PRO A 152 -10.45 -9.33 -15.08
CA PRO A 152 -11.56 -10.24 -14.79
C PRO A 152 -12.74 -9.99 -15.73
N LEU A 153 -13.59 -11.01 -15.93
CA LEU A 153 -14.86 -10.82 -16.62
C LEU A 153 -15.88 -10.11 -15.72
N PRO A 154 -16.87 -9.40 -16.28
CA PRO A 154 -17.97 -8.84 -15.50
C PRO A 154 -18.69 -9.91 -14.67
N ASN A 155 -19.05 -9.56 -13.44
CA ASN A 155 -19.65 -10.42 -12.41
C ASN A 155 -18.71 -11.47 -11.77
N GLU A 156 -17.43 -11.51 -12.15
CA GLU A 156 -16.45 -12.25 -11.37
C GLU A 156 -16.02 -11.45 -10.13
N GLN A 157 -15.46 -12.14 -9.15
CA GLN A 157 -14.92 -11.50 -7.95
C GLN A 157 -13.42 -11.26 -8.11
N ILE A 158 -12.96 -10.19 -7.47
CA ILE A 158 -11.54 -9.91 -7.25
C ILE A 158 -11.28 -9.69 -5.77
N THR A 159 -10.09 -10.06 -5.33
CA THR A 159 -9.55 -9.69 -4.03
C THR A 159 -8.54 -8.56 -4.23
N VAL A 160 -8.70 -7.48 -3.49
CA VAL A 160 -7.80 -6.32 -3.49
C VAL A 160 -7.05 -6.31 -2.18
N TYR A 161 -5.73 -6.38 -2.25
CA TYR A 161 -4.82 -6.50 -1.11
C TYR A 161 -4.16 -5.16 -0.79
N GLY A 162 -3.78 -4.98 0.47
CA GLY A 162 -3.21 -3.73 0.93
C GLY A 162 -3.05 -3.66 2.44
N THR A 163 -3.10 -2.44 2.96
CA THR A 163 -3.08 -2.17 4.40
C THR A 163 -4.12 -1.10 4.74
N GLY A 164 -4.71 -1.19 5.93
CA GLY A 164 -5.69 -0.22 6.41
C GLY A 164 -6.99 -0.20 5.61
N LEU A 165 -7.29 -1.28 4.87
CA LEU A 165 -8.47 -1.46 4.02
C LEU A 165 -9.71 -1.80 4.85
N ILE A 166 -10.11 -0.92 5.77
CA ILE A 166 -11.18 -1.17 6.73
C ILE A 166 -12.46 -0.38 6.42
N GLU A 167 -13.62 -0.95 6.69
CA GLU A 167 -14.93 -0.31 6.49
C GLU A 167 -15.06 0.37 5.11
N ILE A 168 -14.69 -0.35 4.04
CA ILE A 168 -14.79 0.16 2.66
C ILE A 168 -16.25 0.41 2.31
N SER A 169 -16.59 1.67 2.02
CA SER A 169 -17.97 2.10 1.72
C SER A 169 -18.23 2.23 0.22
N LYS A 170 -17.16 2.37 -0.58
CA LYS A 170 -17.25 2.53 -2.03
C LYS A 170 -15.99 2.05 -2.72
N VAL A 171 -16.16 1.39 -3.86
CA VAL A 171 -15.12 1.08 -4.84
C VAL A 171 -15.54 1.69 -6.18
N VAL A 172 -14.65 2.43 -6.83
CA VAL A 172 -14.87 3.04 -8.15
C VAL A 172 -13.92 2.39 -9.14
N PHE A 173 -14.50 1.76 -10.15
CA PHE A 173 -13.77 1.12 -11.25
C PHE A 173 -13.53 2.10 -12.41
N PRO A 174 -12.54 1.85 -13.29
CA PRO A 174 -12.30 2.66 -14.48
C PRO A 174 -13.56 2.92 -15.30
N GLY A 175 -13.75 4.19 -15.69
CA GLY A 175 -14.99 4.67 -16.31
C GLY A 175 -16.03 5.20 -15.32
N ASP A 176 -15.60 5.55 -14.09
CA ASP A 176 -16.43 6.12 -13.02
C ASP A 176 -17.60 5.21 -12.61
N ILE A 177 -17.36 3.90 -12.54
CA ILE A 177 -18.38 2.92 -12.16
C ILE A 177 -18.27 2.62 -10.67
N GLU A 178 -19.23 3.15 -9.91
CA GLU A 178 -19.28 3.00 -8.46
C GLU A 178 -19.98 1.69 -8.04
N VAL A 179 -19.39 1.02 -7.04
CA VAL A 179 -19.93 -0.14 -6.33
C VAL A 179 -19.89 0.18 -4.83
N SER A 180 -21.06 0.14 -4.18
CA SER A 180 -21.21 0.43 -2.74
C SER A 180 -21.76 -0.74 -1.93
N ASP A 181 -22.12 -1.85 -2.59
CA ASP A 181 -22.73 -3.02 -1.97
C ASP A 181 -21.94 -4.28 -2.34
N GLY A 182 -22.03 -5.32 -1.51
CA GLY A 182 -21.37 -6.61 -1.77
C GLY A 182 -19.85 -6.58 -1.62
N ILE A 183 -19.31 -5.59 -0.91
CA ILE A 183 -17.90 -5.48 -0.55
C ILE A 183 -17.70 -6.25 0.76
N VAL A 184 -16.83 -7.26 0.75
CA VAL A 184 -16.50 -8.05 1.93
C VAL A 184 -15.10 -7.66 2.35
N VAL A 185 -14.97 -7.12 3.56
CA VAL A 185 -13.70 -6.58 4.07
C VAL A 185 -13.10 -7.54 5.09
N ASP A 186 -11.80 -7.75 5.01
CA ASP A 186 -11.04 -8.49 6.01
C ASP A 186 -11.03 -7.77 7.37
N GLU A 187 -11.06 -8.52 8.47
CA GLU A 187 -11.14 -7.95 9.82
C GLU A 187 -9.90 -7.12 10.17
N ASP A 188 -8.73 -7.53 9.68
CA ASP A 188 -7.45 -6.85 9.92
C ASP A 188 -7.15 -5.77 8.87
N GLY A 189 -8.01 -5.62 7.85
CA GLY A 189 -7.87 -4.62 6.79
C GLY A 189 -6.72 -4.91 5.82
N GLU A 190 -6.36 -6.19 5.66
CA GLU A 190 -5.31 -6.65 4.74
C GLU A 190 -5.84 -6.81 3.31
N PHE A 191 -7.14 -7.08 3.14
CA PHE A 191 -7.79 -7.18 1.84
C PHE A 191 -9.29 -6.90 1.88
N PHE A 192 -9.89 -6.71 0.71
CA PHE A 192 -11.34 -6.81 0.53
C PHE A 192 -11.68 -7.54 -0.77
N ILE A 193 -12.87 -8.13 -0.83
CA ILE A 193 -13.42 -8.82 -1.99
C ILE A 193 -14.57 -7.98 -2.56
N VAL A 194 -14.58 -7.79 -3.87
CA VAL A 194 -15.63 -7.07 -4.59
C VAL A 194 -15.96 -7.76 -5.90
N THR A 195 -17.22 -7.65 -6.34
CA THR A 195 -17.66 -8.13 -7.65
C THR A 195 -17.44 -7.07 -8.72
N VAL A 196 -16.83 -7.46 -9.83
CA VAL A 196 -16.50 -6.56 -10.94
C VAL A 196 -17.79 -6.17 -11.67
N PRO A 197 -18.12 -4.87 -11.78
CA PRO A 197 -19.34 -4.45 -12.44
C PRO A 197 -19.24 -4.61 -13.96
N ALA A 198 -20.38 -4.61 -14.65
CA ALA A 198 -20.40 -4.49 -16.10
C ALA A 198 -20.03 -3.06 -16.53
N GLY A 199 -19.43 -2.92 -17.71
CA GLY A 199 -19.18 -1.63 -18.35
C GLY A 199 -17.85 -0.95 -17.99
N VAL A 200 -16.99 -1.60 -17.18
CA VAL A 200 -15.66 -1.06 -16.85
C VAL A 200 -14.91 -0.66 -18.12
N SER A 201 -14.31 0.53 -18.10
CA SER A 201 -13.62 1.09 -19.26
C SER A 201 -12.50 0.18 -19.75
N GLU A 202 -12.44 -0.06 -21.06
CA GLU A 202 -11.36 -0.82 -21.71
C GLU A 202 -10.05 -0.03 -21.82
N ASP A 203 -10.09 1.28 -21.60
CA ASP A 203 -8.88 2.10 -21.47
C ASP A 203 -8.16 1.82 -20.13
N GLY A 204 -8.83 1.13 -19.19
CA GLY A 204 -8.27 0.74 -17.90
C GLY A 204 -7.98 1.91 -16.95
N GLY A 205 -7.26 1.62 -15.88
CA GLY A 205 -6.79 2.62 -14.91
C GLY A 205 -6.68 2.06 -13.50
N SER A 206 -6.76 2.95 -12.51
CA SER A 206 -6.77 2.60 -11.10
C SER A 206 -8.18 2.24 -10.63
N LEU A 207 -8.28 1.35 -9.64
CA LEU A 207 -9.40 1.37 -8.72
C LEU A 207 -9.24 2.54 -7.76
N PHE A 208 -10.35 3.14 -7.33
CA PHE A 208 -10.40 4.07 -6.21
C PHE A 208 -11.30 3.51 -5.11
N ILE A 209 -10.91 3.67 -3.84
CA ILE A 209 -11.72 3.26 -2.70
C ILE A 209 -12.00 4.43 -1.76
N GLU A 210 -13.12 4.37 -1.06
CA GLU A 210 -13.38 5.17 0.14
C GLU A 210 -13.56 4.23 1.34
N SER A 211 -12.84 4.54 2.41
CA SER A 211 -12.79 3.76 3.67
C SER A 211 -12.97 4.68 4.87
N ALA A 212 -13.15 4.11 6.06
CA ALA A 212 -13.13 4.89 7.31
C ALA A 212 -11.79 5.65 7.52
N ASN A 213 -10.71 5.17 6.92
CA ASN A 213 -9.39 5.80 6.99
C ASN A 213 -9.12 6.78 5.83
N GLY A 214 -10.10 7.10 4.99
CA GLY A 214 -9.94 7.95 3.80
C GLY A 214 -9.92 7.16 2.50
N GLY A 215 -9.42 7.78 1.42
CA GLY A 215 -9.37 7.17 0.10
C GLY A 215 -8.00 6.63 -0.28
N ALA A 216 -7.97 5.73 -1.26
CA ALA A 216 -6.74 5.25 -1.89
C ALA A 216 -6.99 4.85 -3.34
N TYR A 217 -5.94 4.92 -4.15
CA TYR A 217 -5.90 4.38 -5.50
C TYR A 217 -5.07 3.09 -5.54
N SER A 218 -5.45 2.17 -6.43
CA SER A 218 -4.52 1.12 -6.87
C SER A 218 -3.53 1.67 -7.90
N PRO A 219 -2.46 0.92 -8.23
CA PRO A 219 -1.72 1.15 -9.46
C PRO A 219 -2.65 1.16 -10.68
N ALA A 220 -2.27 1.90 -11.72
CA ALA A 220 -3.09 2.16 -12.91
C ALA A 220 -3.08 1.00 -13.93
N TYR A 221 -3.22 -0.24 -13.45
CA TYR A 221 -3.12 -1.47 -14.24
C TYR A 221 -4.43 -2.27 -14.38
N PHE A 222 -5.55 -1.79 -13.84
CA PHE A 222 -6.81 -2.53 -13.86
C PHE A 222 -7.52 -2.37 -15.21
N ASN A 223 -7.91 -3.49 -15.81
CA ASN A 223 -8.58 -3.63 -17.10
C ASN A 223 -7.89 -2.88 -18.27
N PHE A 224 -6.54 -2.79 -18.23
CA PHE A 224 -5.75 -2.05 -19.21
C PHE A 224 -5.57 -2.83 -20.53
N LYS A 225 -6.62 -2.89 -21.36
CA LYS A 225 -6.62 -3.68 -22.60
C LYS A 225 -5.67 -3.13 -23.68
N LYS A 226 -5.37 -1.83 -23.64
CA LYS A 226 -4.42 -1.19 -24.59
C LYS A 226 -2.99 -1.72 -24.44
N GLY A 227 -2.67 -2.27 -23.27
CA GLY A 227 -1.39 -2.87 -22.96
C GLY A 227 -1.21 -4.28 -23.49
N VAL A 228 -2.27 -4.95 -23.96
CA VAL A 228 -2.22 -6.36 -24.37
C VAL A 228 -1.34 -6.52 -25.61
N ILE A 229 -0.28 -7.32 -25.46
CA ILE A 229 0.66 -7.68 -26.52
C ILE A 229 0.37 -9.06 -27.11
N LEU A 230 -0.31 -9.94 -26.38
CA LEU A 230 -0.80 -11.23 -26.86
C LEU A 230 -1.93 -11.77 -25.96
N ASP A 231 -3.11 -12.02 -26.53
CA ASP A 231 -4.24 -12.72 -25.86
C ASP A 231 -4.69 -13.99 -26.59
N PHE A 232 -4.02 -14.35 -27.68
CA PHE A 232 -4.34 -15.52 -28.52
C PHE A 232 -5.74 -15.52 -29.18
N ASP A 233 -6.51 -14.45 -29.03
CA ASP A 233 -7.89 -14.29 -29.51
C ASP A 233 -8.08 -13.11 -30.49
N GLY A 234 -6.99 -12.43 -30.84
CA GLY A 234 -6.97 -11.44 -31.92
C GLY A 234 -6.18 -10.17 -31.58
N ASN A 235 -5.72 -10.01 -30.33
CA ASN A 235 -4.74 -8.99 -29.98
C ASN A 235 -3.34 -9.60 -29.95
N GLY A 236 -2.44 -8.99 -30.72
CA GLY A 236 -1.11 -9.54 -30.96
C GLY A 236 -1.12 -10.71 -31.95
N ASP A 237 0.08 -11.08 -32.40
CA ASP A 237 0.28 -12.18 -33.33
C ASP A 237 1.15 -13.26 -32.67
N LEU A 238 0.69 -14.51 -32.68
CA LEU A 238 1.47 -15.67 -32.25
C LEU A 238 2.64 -15.90 -33.22
N GLY A 239 3.84 -16.08 -32.69
CA GLY A 239 5.03 -16.43 -33.44
C GLY A 239 5.15 -17.94 -33.62
N GLU A 240 5.04 -18.39 -34.87
CA GLU A 240 5.15 -19.81 -35.21
C GLU A 240 6.42 -20.12 -36.01
N PHE A 241 7.45 -20.63 -35.33
CA PHE A 241 8.73 -21.01 -35.94
C PHE A 241 9.40 -22.13 -35.15
N GLY A 242 10.16 -22.99 -35.84
CA GLY A 242 10.77 -24.14 -35.17
C GLY A 242 9.72 -24.98 -34.41
N ASP A 243 9.99 -25.20 -33.13
CA ASP A 243 9.19 -26.02 -32.23
C ASP A 243 8.34 -25.20 -31.23
N THR A 244 8.06 -23.92 -31.54
CA THR A 244 7.14 -23.10 -30.75
C THR A 244 5.72 -23.64 -30.76
N ILE A 245 5.02 -23.48 -29.65
CA ILE A 245 3.57 -23.74 -29.52
C ILE A 245 2.83 -22.97 -30.61
N ARG A 246 1.97 -23.68 -31.34
CA ARG A 246 1.22 -23.20 -32.51
C ARG A 246 -0.24 -22.93 -32.19
N GLN A 247 -0.90 -22.25 -33.12
CA GLN A 247 -2.30 -21.85 -32.93
C GLN A 247 -3.27 -23.04 -32.74
N ASP A 248 -2.96 -24.21 -33.32
CA ASP A 248 -3.75 -25.43 -33.18
C ASP A 248 -3.45 -26.24 -31.90
N GLU A 249 -2.39 -25.86 -31.16
CA GLU A 249 -2.01 -26.46 -29.87
C GLU A 249 -2.55 -25.67 -28.67
N LEU A 250 -3.04 -24.44 -28.90
CA LEU A 250 -3.71 -23.62 -27.90
C LEU A 250 -4.95 -24.30 -27.32
N GLN A 251 -5.20 -24.06 -26.04
CA GLN A 251 -6.38 -24.57 -25.33
C GLN A 251 -7.50 -23.51 -25.33
N SER A 252 -8.75 -23.94 -25.16
CA SER A 252 -9.92 -23.05 -25.16
C SER A 252 -11.09 -23.56 -24.33
N ALA A 253 -10.88 -24.62 -23.54
CA ALA A 253 -11.89 -25.09 -22.63
C ALA A 253 -12.09 -24.06 -21.52
N SER A 254 -13.32 -23.82 -21.08
CA SER A 254 -13.54 -22.93 -19.93
C SER A 254 -13.00 -23.61 -18.66
N ILE A 255 -11.91 -23.07 -18.10
CA ILE A 255 -11.24 -23.59 -16.90
C ILE A 255 -10.97 -22.47 -15.88
N GLY A 256 -10.78 -22.86 -14.62
CA GLY A 256 -10.70 -21.95 -13.47
C GLY A 256 -12.07 -21.76 -12.80
N GLU A 257 -12.07 -21.49 -11.51
CA GLU A 257 -13.26 -21.15 -10.71
C GLU A 257 -13.13 -19.73 -10.16
N GLY A 258 -14.25 -18.98 -10.12
CA GLY A 258 -14.25 -17.56 -9.77
C GLY A 258 -13.85 -16.70 -10.97
N ASN A 259 -12.55 -16.67 -11.28
CA ASN A 259 -12.03 -16.07 -12.51
C ASN A 259 -11.77 -17.15 -13.56
N VAL A 260 -12.55 -17.17 -14.64
CA VAL A 260 -12.47 -18.20 -15.68
C VAL A 260 -11.59 -17.77 -16.85
N SER A 261 -11.08 -18.76 -17.60
CA SER A 261 -10.31 -18.52 -18.82
C SER A 261 -11.10 -17.69 -19.85
N GLN A 262 -10.42 -16.80 -20.56
CA GLN A 262 -11.00 -15.98 -21.62
C GLN A 262 -10.53 -16.51 -22.96
N GLY A 263 -11.45 -17.04 -23.77
CA GLY A 263 -11.15 -17.56 -25.11
C GLY A 263 -10.02 -18.58 -25.16
N LYS A 264 -8.95 -18.29 -25.91
CA LYS A 264 -7.79 -19.16 -26.10
C LYS A 264 -6.65 -18.77 -25.18
N TYR A 265 -5.95 -19.78 -24.69
CA TYR A 265 -4.81 -19.59 -23.79
C TYR A 265 -3.73 -20.64 -24.04
N VAL A 266 -2.52 -20.37 -23.55
CA VAL A 266 -1.38 -21.28 -23.73
C VAL A 266 -1.24 -22.24 -22.55
N TYR A 267 -0.95 -23.50 -22.87
CA TYR A 267 -0.56 -24.53 -21.91
C TYR A 267 0.96 -24.75 -21.99
N HIS A 268 1.66 -24.61 -20.87
CA HIS A 268 3.12 -24.70 -20.80
C HIS A 268 3.65 -26.08 -20.41
N GLY A 269 2.77 -27.03 -20.05
CA GLY A 269 3.15 -28.36 -19.60
C GLY A 269 3.37 -29.38 -20.71
N PRO A 270 3.74 -30.63 -20.37
CA PRO A 270 3.98 -31.68 -21.37
C PRO A 270 2.71 -32.02 -22.15
N THR A 271 2.80 -32.04 -23.48
CA THR A 271 1.69 -32.39 -24.37
C THR A 271 1.54 -33.91 -24.57
N GLY A 272 2.59 -34.68 -24.28
CA GLY A 272 2.62 -36.14 -24.33
C GLY A 272 2.35 -36.80 -22.98
N THR A 273 2.57 -38.12 -22.92
CA THR A 273 2.49 -38.89 -21.65
C THR A 273 3.74 -38.76 -20.78
N ASP A 274 4.86 -38.34 -21.37
CA ASP A 274 6.13 -38.27 -20.69
C ASP A 274 6.27 -36.93 -19.95
N PRO A 275 6.75 -36.93 -18.70
CA PRO A 275 7.05 -35.70 -17.98
C PRO A 275 8.20 -34.96 -18.64
N PHE A 276 8.30 -33.65 -18.41
CA PHE A 276 9.54 -32.94 -18.67
C PHE A 276 10.65 -33.49 -17.77
N PRO A 277 11.84 -33.80 -18.30
CA PRO A 277 12.90 -34.42 -17.53
C PRO A 277 13.51 -33.43 -16.53
N ALA A 278 14.13 -33.94 -15.46
CA ALA A 278 14.99 -33.12 -14.60
C ALA A 278 16.19 -32.57 -15.41
N ALA A 279 16.78 -31.48 -14.93
CA ALA A 279 17.96 -30.84 -15.50
C ALA A 279 17.80 -30.49 -17.00
N SER A 280 16.63 -29.97 -17.37
CA SER A 280 16.31 -29.62 -18.76
C SER A 280 15.76 -28.21 -18.89
N ASN A 281 16.01 -27.57 -20.02
CA ASN A 281 15.58 -26.21 -20.32
C ASN A 281 14.82 -26.19 -21.64
N ARG A 282 14.03 -25.11 -21.85
CA ARG A 282 13.26 -24.88 -23.08
C ARG A 282 12.40 -26.10 -23.42
N ASN A 283 11.71 -26.62 -22.41
CA ASN A 283 10.84 -27.79 -22.53
C ASN A 283 9.54 -27.47 -23.28
N SER A 284 9.07 -26.23 -23.14
CA SER A 284 8.06 -25.63 -24.00
C SER A 284 8.48 -24.19 -24.32
N GLU A 285 8.05 -23.70 -25.48
CA GLU A 285 8.32 -22.32 -25.88
C GLU A 285 7.14 -21.71 -26.65
N VAL A 286 6.82 -20.46 -26.33
CA VAL A 286 5.76 -19.69 -26.99
C VAL A 286 6.19 -18.25 -27.10
N PHE A 287 5.94 -17.62 -28.25
CA PHE A 287 6.37 -16.25 -28.51
C PHE A 287 5.32 -15.45 -29.26
N THR A 288 5.43 -14.13 -29.19
CA THR A 288 4.86 -13.22 -30.19
C THR A 288 5.60 -13.38 -31.52
N SER A 289 5.01 -12.88 -32.62
CA SER A 289 5.60 -12.91 -33.96
C SER A 289 6.89 -12.09 -34.07
N GLY A 290 7.11 -11.13 -33.18
CA GLY A 290 8.25 -10.20 -33.20
C GLY A 290 8.05 -9.04 -34.20
N GLY A 291 6.90 -9.00 -34.88
CA GLY A 291 6.52 -7.92 -35.80
C GLY A 291 5.89 -6.70 -35.11
N GLU A 292 5.53 -6.84 -33.84
CA GLU A 292 4.88 -5.79 -33.06
C GLU A 292 5.79 -4.59 -32.78
N SER A 293 5.21 -3.39 -32.77
CA SER A 293 5.89 -2.17 -32.34
C SER A 293 5.36 -1.73 -30.98
N TRP A 294 6.06 -2.12 -29.92
CA TRP A 294 5.74 -1.67 -28.56
C TRP A 294 5.78 -0.16 -28.44
N ARG A 295 6.71 0.50 -29.13
CA ARG A 295 6.77 1.96 -29.16
C ARG A 295 5.46 2.56 -29.69
N ALA A 296 5.04 2.16 -30.89
CA ALA A 296 3.84 2.72 -31.50
C ALA A 296 2.56 2.36 -30.72
N GLN A 297 2.50 1.17 -30.12
CA GLN A 297 1.34 0.69 -29.38
C GLN A 297 1.23 1.33 -27.99
N LEU A 298 2.32 1.40 -27.24
CA LEU A 298 2.29 1.63 -25.79
C LEU A 298 2.67 3.06 -25.41
N THR A 299 3.52 3.76 -26.15
CA THR A 299 3.92 5.13 -25.77
C THR A 299 2.83 6.19 -25.81
N PRO A 300 1.69 6.01 -26.49
CA PRO A 300 0.52 6.86 -26.28
C PRO A 300 -0.08 6.80 -24.88
N TYR A 301 0.21 5.74 -24.12
CA TYR A 301 -0.37 5.45 -22.79
C TYR A 301 0.68 5.40 -21.68
N ILE A 302 1.88 4.90 -21.98
CA ILE A 302 3.04 4.81 -21.08
C ILE A 302 4.22 5.48 -21.79
N PRO A 303 4.48 6.78 -21.52
CA PRO A 303 5.56 7.52 -22.16
C PRO A 303 6.91 6.78 -22.12
N ALA A 304 7.75 6.98 -23.14
CA ALA A 304 9.04 6.29 -23.22
C ALA A 304 9.97 6.71 -22.06
N GLU A 305 9.86 7.94 -21.61
CA GLU A 305 10.59 8.50 -20.48
C GLU A 305 10.10 8.04 -19.10
N THR A 306 9.01 7.24 -19.03
CA THR A 306 8.49 6.74 -17.75
C THR A 306 9.57 5.93 -17.03
N PRO A 307 9.85 6.23 -15.75
CA PRO A 307 10.76 5.45 -14.92
C PRO A 307 10.39 3.96 -14.93
N LEU A 308 11.39 3.08 -15.02
CA LEU A 308 11.13 1.66 -15.24
C LEU A 308 10.49 0.96 -14.03
N ASP A 309 10.65 1.51 -12.83
CA ASP A 309 9.96 1.07 -11.60
C ASP A 309 8.43 1.36 -11.65
N GLN A 310 7.99 2.19 -12.59
CA GLN A 310 6.59 2.51 -12.86
C GLN A 310 6.02 1.75 -14.06
N VAL A 311 6.74 0.78 -14.63
CA VAL A 311 6.28 -0.02 -15.77
C VAL A 311 6.44 -1.50 -15.48
N GLY A 312 5.40 -2.28 -15.75
CA GLY A 312 5.39 -3.71 -15.47
C GLY A 312 4.88 -4.54 -16.64
N PHE A 313 5.30 -5.80 -16.66
CA PHE A 313 4.69 -6.84 -17.44
C PHE A 313 3.66 -7.59 -16.59
N GLN A 314 2.47 -7.79 -17.13
CA GLN A 314 1.43 -8.61 -16.53
C GLN A 314 1.03 -9.76 -17.46
N PHE A 315 0.64 -10.88 -16.86
CA PHE A 315 -0.06 -11.96 -17.52
C PHE A 315 -0.98 -12.63 -16.51
N ASP A 316 -2.02 -13.30 -16.99
CA ASP A 316 -2.86 -14.10 -16.13
C ASP A 316 -2.35 -15.55 -16.14
N VAL A 317 -2.33 -16.18 -14.97
CA VAL A 317 -1.85 -17.55 -14.76
C VAL A 317 -2.91 -18.40 -14.09
N PHE A 318 -3.00 -19.66 -14.50
CA PHE A 318 -3.80 -20.67 -13.82
C PHE A 318 -2.97 -21.92 -13.57
N VAL A 319 -2.97 -22.40 -12.32
CA VAL A 319 -2.21 -23.58 -11.87
C VAL A 319 -3.17 -24.46 -11.04
N PRO A 320 -3.90 -25.40 -11.69
CA PRO A 320 -4.98 -26.16 -11.05
C PRO A 320 -4.50 -27.18 -10.00
N GLU A 321 -3.24 -27.61 -10.08
CA GLU A 321 -2.64 -28.60 -9.18
C GLU A 321 -1.39 -28.00 -8.55
N PRO A 322 -1.03 -28.35 -7.29
CA PRO A 322 0.14 -27.81 -6.62
C PRO A 322 1.42 -27.89 -7.47
N TRP A 323 2.05 -26.73 -7.67
CA TRP A 323 3.37 -26.59 -8.28
C TRP A 323 4.39 -26.40 -7.18
N GLU A 324 5.34 -27.33 -7.05
CA GLU A 324 6.39 -27.26 -6.03
C GLU A 324 7.67 -27.98 -6.46
N GLY A 325 8.79 -27.56 -5.88
CA GLY A 325 10.08 -28.25 -5.90
C GLY A 325 10.84 -28.25 -7.23
N SER A 326 10.18 -28.06 -8.38
CA SER A 326 10.86 -27.97 -9.69
C SER A 326 10.01 -27.29 -10.77
N GLY A 327 10.70 -26.79 -11.79
CA GLY A 327 10.09 -26.09 -12.92
C GLY A 327 9.93 -24.60 -12.68
N PHE A 328 10.08 -23.79 -13.73
CA PHE A 328 9.83 -22.34 -13.70
C PHE A 328 9.47 -21.81 -15.08
N LEU A 329 8.73 -20.69 -15.11
CA LEU A 329 8.50 -19.95 -16.35
C LEU A 329 9.59 -18.89 -16.51
N GLN A 330 10.28 -18.88 -17.63
CA GLN A 330 11.22 -17.82 -17.99
C GLN A 330 10.54 -16.89 -18.99
N VAL A 331 10.35 -15.63 -18.61
CA VAL A 331 9.82 -14.56 -19.45
C VAL A 331 10.97 -13.91 -20.21
N LEU A 332 10.84 -13.75 -21.53
CA LEU A 332 11.90 -13.26 -22.40
C LEU A 332 11.45 -12.00 -23.14
N LEU A 333 12.23 -10.91 -23.03
CA LEU A 333 11.95 -9.67 -23.78
C LEU A 333 12.24 -9.80 -25.28
N ILE A 334 13.15 -10.70 -25.63
CA ILE A 334 13.65 -10.97 -26.99
C ILE A 334 14.02 -12.46 -27.12
N ASN A 335 14.00 -13.00 -28.34
CA ASN A 335 14.35 -14.41 -28.60
C ASN A 335 15.83 -14.56 -28.95
N ASN A 336 16.70 -14.63 -27.93
CA ASN A 336 18.13 -14.84 -28.10
C ASN A 336 18.75 -15.69 -26.96
N PHE A 337 17.96 -16.62 -26.42
CA PHE A 337 18.29 -17.42 -25.24
C PHE A 337 18.10 -18.91 -25.51
N ASN A 338 18.84 -19.74 -24.79
CA ASN A 338 18.77 -21.20 -24.91
C ASN A 338 17.90 -21.84 -23.82
N GLY A 339 17.54 -21.09 -22.77
CA GLY A 339 16.77 -21.53 -21.62
C GLY A 339 17.65 -21.86 -20.42
N GLY A 340 17.17 -21.51 -19.23
CA GLY A 340 17.86 -21.70 -17.95
C GLY A 340 18.79 -20.55 -17.54
N GLU A 341 18.86 -19.47 -18.33
CA GLU A 341 19.62 -18.30 -17.96
C GLU A 341 19.02 -17.54 -16.75
N TRP A 342 19.89 -17.06 -15.86
CA TRP A 342 19.56 -16.19 -14.72
C TRP A 342 20.24 -14.82 -14.87
N ASN A 343 20.38 -14.37 -16.12
CA ASN A 343 20.98 -13.09 -16.49
C ASN A 343 20.40 -12.60 -17.83
N GLY A 344 20.63 -11.33 -18.15
CA GLY A 344 20.18 -10.74 -19.40
C GLY A 344 18.70 -10.30 -19.37
N ALA A 345 18.13 -10.11 -20.56
CA ALA A 345 16.79 -9.55 -20.75
C ALA A 345 15.66 -10.58 -20.51
N VAL A 346 15.77 -11.33 -19.40
CA VAL A 346 14.80 -12.34 -18.96
C VAL A 346 14.44 -12.15 -17.49
N TYR A 347 13.33 -12.77 -17.07
CA TYR A 347 12.92 -12.93 -15.68
C TYR A 347 12.46 -14.37 -15.47
N ASN A 348 12.84 -15.01 -14.36
CA ASN A 348 12.40 -16.37 -14.03
C ASN A 348 11.33 -16.32 -12.93
N TYR A 349 10.09 -16.61 -13.30
CA TYR A 349 8.95 -16.75 -12.40
C TYR A 349 8.96 -18.13 -11.73
N VAL A 350 9.29 -18.15 -10.43
CA VAL A 350 9.35 -19.34 -9.57
C VAL A 350 8.40 -19.15 -8.38
N PRO A 351 7.08 -19.34 -8.57
CA PRO A 351 6.12 -18.93 -7.54
C PRO A 351 6.07 -19.85 -6.31
N TRP A 352 6.73 -20.99 -6.37
CA TRP A 352 6.78 -21.97 -5.28
C TRP A 352 7.99 -21.81 -4.36
N ILE A 353 8.81 -20.78 -4.58
CA ILE A 353 9.83 -20.34 -3.63
C ILE A 353 9.32 -19.07 -2.97
N VAL A 354 8.88 -19.18 -1.72
CA VAL A 354 8.35 -18.07 -0.91
C VAL A 354 9.19 -17.99 0.35
N ASP A 355 9.64 -16.78 0.70
CA ASP A 355 10.50 -16.55 1.87
C ASP A 355 11.69 -17.52 1.98
N GLU A 356 12.31 -17.82 0.83
CA GLU A 356 13.48 -18.72 0.69
C GLU A 356 13.19 -20.21 0.94
N GLU A 357 11.92 -20.59 1.14
CA GLU A 357 11.47 -21.97 1.36
C GLU A 357 10.54 -22.46 0.23
N ILE A 358 10.35 -23.78 0.15
CA ILE A 358 9.41 -24.38 -0.81
C ILE A 358 8.00 -24.25 -0.23
N GLU A 359 7.13 -23.56 -0.95
CA GLU A 359 5.70 -23.51 -0.67
C GLU A 359 4.91 -23.87 -1.94
N PRO A 360 4.01 -24.87 -1.90
CA PRO A 360 3.25 -25.24 -3.09
C PRO A 360 2.38 -24.10 -3.62
N PHE A 361 2.57 -23.75 -4.89
CA PHE A 361 1.78 -22.74 -5.57
C PHE A 361 0.61 -23.39 -6.32
N GLN A 362 -0.61 -22.92 -6.04
CA GLN A 362 -1.83 -23.40 -6.69
C GLN A 362 -2.84 -22.24 -6.78
N THR A 363 -3.65 -22.22 -7.84
CA THR A 363 -4.70 -21.20 -8.00
C THR A 363 -6.07 -21.85 -8.23
N THR A 364 -7.11 -21.27 -7.65
CA THR A 364 -8.51 -21.74 -7.84
C THR A 364 -9.07 -21.30 -9.20
N GLY A 365 -8.75 -20.07 -9.59
CA GLY A 365 -9.04 -19.50 -10.91
C GLY A 365 -7.83 -18.78 -11.47
N TRP A 366 -8.05 -18.02 -12.54
CA TRP A 366 -7.03 -17.19 -13.16
C TRP A 366 -6.66 -16.01 -12.26
N THR A 367 -5.38 -15.85 -11.98
CA THR A 367 -4.83 -14.76 -11.17
C THR A 367 -3.81 -13.97 -11.98
N THR A 368 -3.65 -12.68 -11.72
CA THR A 368 -2.67 -11.84 -12.42
C THR A 368 -1.31 -11.91 -11.72
N VAL A 369 -0.27 -12.16 -12.52
CA VAL A 369 1.12 -11.97 -12.11
C VAL A 369 1.58 -10.61 -12.60
N THR A 370 2.19 -9.81 -11.73
CA THR A 370 2.79 -8.52 -12.08
C THR A 370 4.28 -8.58 -11.86
N ILE A 371 5.07 -8.30 -12.90
CA ILE A 371 6.53 -8.27 -12.86
C ILE A 371 6.97 -6.85 -13.26
N PRO A 372 7.38 -6.00 -12.30
CA PRO A 372 8.07 -4.74 -12.62
C PRO A 372 9.25 -5.00 -13.56
N PHE A 373 9.48 -4.14 -14.56
CA PHE A 373 10.58 -4.38 -15.49
C PHE A 373 11.96 -4.28 -14.82
N THR A 374 12.06 -3.60 -13.68
CA THR A 374 13.24 -3.61 -12.80
C THR A 374 13.57 -5.01 -12.26
N ASP A 375 12.63 -5.95 -12.30
CA ASP A 375 12.88 -7.34 -11.91
C ASP A 375 13.51 -8.17 -13.03
N PHE A 376 13.61 -7.69 -14.27
CA PHE A 376 14.38 -8.39 -15.30
C PHE A 376 15.88 -8.24 -15.04
N TYR A 377 16.68 -9.30 -15.23
CA TYR A 377 18.10 -9.29 -14.80
C TYR A 377 18.97 -8.23 -15.49
N SER A 378 18.60 -7.78 -16.69
CA SER A 378 19.28 -6.67 -17.39
C SER A 378 18.97 -5.29 -16.83
N PHE A 379 17.95 -5.16 -16.00
CA PHE A 379 17.39 -3.89 -15.53
C PHE A 379 17.29 -3.81 -14.01
N SER A 380 17.97 -4.72 -13.30
CA SER A 380 17.92 -4.86 -11.85
C SER A 380 19.02 -4.12 -11.09
N ASP A 381 19.76 -3.24 -11.76
CA ASP A 381 20.80 -2.44 -11.11
C ASP A 381 20.18 -1.19 -10.50
N ASP A 382 20.00 -1.19 -9.17
CA ASP A 382 19.43 -0.06 -8.41
C ASP A 382 20.27 1.23 -8.50
N SER A 383 21.51 1.15 -9.00
CA SER A 383 22.36 2.33 -9.21
C SER A 383 22.17 2.99 -10.58
N THR A 384 21.41 2.36 -11.48
CA THR A 384 21.12 2.85 -12.81
C THR A 384 19.64 3.21 -12.93
N GLU A 385 19.36 4.47 -13.27
CA GLU A 385 17.99 4.91 -13.59
C GLU A 385 17.63 4.47 -15.01
N PHE A 386 16.84 3.39 -15.11
CA PHE A 386 16.27 2.94 -16.36
C PHE A 386 14.89 3.57 -16.60
N THR A 387 14.53 3.68 -17.88
CA THR A 387 13.23 4.13 -18.36
C THR A 387 12.63 3.12 -19.32
N PHE A 388 11.35 3.28 -19.67
CA PHE A 388 10.72 2.43 -20.67
C PHE A 388 11.42 2.49 -22.04
N GLU A 389 12.08 3.60 -22.36
CA GLU A 389 12.89 3.77 -23.57
C GLU A 389 14.01 2.71 -23.67
N ASP A 390 14.62 2.32 -22.56
CA ASP A 390 15.70 1.33 -22.56
C ASP A 390 15.20 -0.06 -22.99
N ILE A 391 13.98 -0.43 -22.56
CA ILE A 391 13.30 -1.65 -23.02
C ILE A 391 12.98 -1.56 -24.51
N LEU A 392 12.42 -0.42 -24.95
CA LEU A 392 12.08 -0.19 -26.35
C LEU A 392 13.32 -0.31 -27.25
N LEU A 393 14.43 0.33 -26.89
CA LEU A 393 15.68 0.27 -27.65
C LEU A 393 16.28 -1.13 -27.65
N LEU A 394 16.25 -1.86 -26.53
CA LEU A 394 16.70 -3.24 -26.45
C LEU A 394 15.95 -4.12 -27.46
N ARG A 395 14.62 -4.02 -27.49
CA ARG A 395 13.80 -4.80 -28.41
C ARG A 395 13.99 -4.35 -29.85
N GLU A 396 14.04 -3.04 -30.09
CA GLU A 396 14.20 -2.47 -31.44
C GLU A 396 15.54 -2.84 -32.08
N GLY A 397 16.60 -2.95 -31.27
CA GLY A 397 17.95 -3.34 -31.69
C GLY A 397 18.18 -4.86 -31.77
N ALA A 398 17.27 -5.69 -31.26
CA ALA A 398 17.42 -7.14 -31.27
C ALA A 398 17.21 -7.76 -32.67
N THR A 399 17.97 -8.82 -32.96
CA THR A 399 17.84 -9.61 -34.19
C THR A 399 16.47 -10.28 -34.28
N TYR A 400 15.99 -10.83 -33.16
CA TYR A 400 14.68 -11.48 -33.03
C TYR A 400 13.93 -10.85 -31.88
N LYS A 401 12.94 -10.02 -32.20
CA LYS A 401 12.21 -9.18 -31.23
C LYS A 401 11.10 -9.92 -30.49
N ASN A 402 10.89 -11.18 -30.83
CA ASN A 402 9.87 -12.04 -30.26
C ASN A 402 9.91 -11.99 -28.73
N PHE A 403 8.83 -11.55 -28.11
CA PHE A 403 8.60 -11.63 -26.67
C PHE A 403 7.97 -12.98 -26.36
N GLY A 404 8.32 -13.64 -25.27
CA GLY A 404 7.73 -14.96 -25.01
C GLY A 404 8.07 -15.59 -23.68
N PHE A 405 7.76 -16.88 -23.60
CA PHE A 405 7.96 -17.70 -22.43
C PHE A 405 8.67 -19.00 -22.81
N PHE A 406 9.56 -19.46 -21.93
CA PHE A 406 9.98 -20.85 -21.85
C PHE A 406 9.44 -21.48 -20.57
N PHE A 407 9.07 -22.75 -20.63
CA PHE A 407 9.06 -23.60 -19.43
C PHE A 407 10.42 -24.29 -19.29
N ASN A 408 11.11 -24.03 -18.19
CA ASN A 408 12.38 -24.67 -17.84
C ASN A 408 12.20 -25.58 -16.63
N ASN A 409 13.02 -26.62 -16.54
CA ASN A 409 13.02 -27.60 -15.45
C ASN A 409 14.46 -27.99 -15.06
N SER A 410 15.33 -26.99 -14.96
CA SER A 410 16.69 -27.14 -14.45
C SER A 410 16.77 -26.89 -12.95
N ASP A 411 17.89 -27.25 -12.35
CA ASP A 411 18.20 -26.93 -10.95
C ASP A 411 18.19 -25.40 -10.74
N ILE A 412 17.80 -24.98 -9.54
CA ILE A 412 17.66 -23.56 -9.17
C ILE A 412 18.59 -23.26 -8.00
N GLN A 413 19.51 -22.34 -8.19
CA GLN A 413 20.27 -21.75 -7.08
C GLN A 413 19.44 -20.63 -6.45
N LEU A 414 19.22 -20.68 -5.13
CA LEU A 414 18.44 -19.66 -4.41
C LEU A 414 19.01 -18.25 -4.63
N SER A 415 20.33 -18.12 -4.72
CA SER A 415 21.00 -16.84 -4.97
C SER A 415 20.61 -16.18 -6.30
N ASN A 416 20.21 -16.96 -7.30
CA ASN A 416 19.72 -16.41 -8.56
C ASN A 416 18.29 -15.87 -8.45
N VAL A 417 17.49 -16.42 -7.53
CA VAL A 417 16.11 -15.98 -7.26
C VAL A 417 16.13 -14.73 -6.38
N THR A 418 16.82 -14.79 -5.25
CA THR A 418 16.84 -13.71 -4.24
C THR A 418 17.84 -12.60 -4.56
N ARG A 419 18.78 -12.85 -5.48
CA ARG A 419 19.92 -11.97 -5.79
C ARG A 419 20.83 -11.70 -4.59
N LYS A 420 20.81 -12.61 -3.61
CA LYS A 420 21.64 -12.57 -2.41
C LYS A 420 22.53 -13.80 -2.37
N ASP A 421 23.70 -13.68 -1.75
CA ASP A 421 24.61 -14.81 -1.59
C ASP A 421 23.90 -15.96 -0.85
N SER A 422 23.86 -17.13 -1.48
CA SER A 422 23.29 -18.36 -0.90
C SER A 422 23.81 -19.60 -1.62
N ASP A 423 24.19 -20.60 -0.84
CA ASP A 423 24.62 -21.92 -1.32
C ASP A 423 23.44 -22.92 -1.43
N VAL A 424 22.21 -22.49 -1.10
CA VAL A 424 21.01 -23.34 -1.21
C VAL A 424 20.68 -23.60 -2.68
N GLU A 425 20.54 -24.87 -3.02
CA GLU A 425 20.18 -25.35 -4.35
C GLU A 425 18.92 -26.23 -4.26
N PHE A 426 17.96 -25.95 -5.14
CA PHE A 426 16.77 -26.76 -5.35
C PHE A 426 16.99 -27.64 -6.58
N LEU A 427 17.22 -28.93 -6.34
CA LEU A 427 17.43 -29.91 -7.40
C LEU A 427 16.12 -30.18 -8.14
N SER A 428 16.17 -30.09 -9.46
CA SER A 428 15.06 -30.38 -10.34
C SER A 428 14.69 -31.87 -10.34
N SER A 429 13.42 -32.14 -10.60
CA SER A 429 12.88 -33.50 -10.74
C SER A 429 12.00 -33.57 -11.98
N ALA A 430 11.71 -34.77 -12.48
CA ALA A 430 10.81 -34.89 -13.62
C ALA A 430 9.41 -34.34 -13.24
N THR A 431 8.81 -33.51 -14.09
CA THR A 431 7.57 -32.80 -13.77
C THR A 431 6.51 -32.92 -14.87
N SER A 432 5.25 -32.93 -14.44
CA SER A 432 4.06 -32.87 -15.31
C SER A 432 3.10 -31.77 -14.84
N VAL A 433 3.64 -30.77 -14.15
CA VAL A 433 2.86 -29.63 -13.66
C VAL A 433 2.08 -28.98 -14.81
N LYS A 434 0.87 -28.54 -14.50
CA LYS A 434 0.01 -27.86 -15.46
C LYS A 434 0.01 -26.38 -15.16
N VAL A 435 0.57 -25.60 -16.08
CA VAL A 435 0.61 -24.15 -15.99
C VAL A 435 0.02 -23.59 -17.26
N TYR A 436 -0.92 -22.66 -17.11
CA TYR A 436 -1.58 -21.97 -18.21
C TYR A 436 -1.31 -20.48 -18.08
N THR A 437 -1.06 -19.80 -19.20
CA THR A 437 -0.97 -18.33 -19.19
C THR A 437 -1.79 -17.71 -20.30
N ASP A 438 -2.16 -16.45 -20.10
CA ASP A 438 -2.97 -15.67 -21.03
C ASP A 438 -2.78 -14.16 -20.81
N ASN A 439 -3.35 -13.34 -21.69
CA ASN A 439 -3.49 -11.90 -21.53
C ASN A 439 -2.16 -11.18 -21.26
N TRP A 440 -1.12 -11.49 -22.02
CA TRP A 440 0.20 -10.90 -21.86
C TRP A 440 0.11 -9.41 -22.18
N ARG A 441 0.52 -8.55 -21.25
CA ARG A 441 0.30 -7.11 -21.34
C ARG A 441 1.35 -6.28 -20.63
N ILE A 442 1.53 -5.05 -21.08
CA ILE A 442 2.40 -4.05 -20.45
C ILE A 442 1.54 -2.98 -19.83
N VAL A 443 1.81 -2.65 -18.57
CA VAL A 443 0.97 -1.78 -17.75
C VAL A 443 1.78 -0.70 -17.06
N SER A 444 1.11 0.40 -16.72
CA SER A 444 1.64 1.36 -15.75
C SER A 444 1.47 0.82 -14.34
N LEU A 445 2.53 0.92 -13.53
CA LEU A 445 2.52 0.66 -12.09
C LEU A 445 2.39 1.96 -11.29
N GLU A 446 2.26 3.11 -11.98
CA GLU A 446 2.03 4.39 -11.34
C GLU A 446 0.73 4.34 -10.54
N THR A 447 0.81 4.76 -9.28
CA THR A 447 -0.35 4.90 -8.41
C THR A 447 -0.65 6.38 -8.24
N PRO A 448 -1.84 6.85 -8.65
CA PRO A 448 -2.23 8.24 -8.44
C PRO A 448 -2.13 8.62 -6.95
N ALA A 449 -1.52 9.77 -6.67
CA ALA A 449 -1.41 10.26 -5.31
C ALA A 449 -2.80 10.60 -4.74
N PHE A 450 -3.06 10.15 -3.52
CA PHE A 450 -4.19 10.59 -2.71
C PHE A 450 -3.65 11.21 -1.43
N SER A 451 -3.89 12.52 -1.23
CA SER A 451 -3.53 13.24 -0.02
C SER A 451 -4.76 13.66 0.75
N ASP A 452 -4.62 13.77 2.07
CA ASP A 452 -5.66 14.30 2.95
C ASP A 452 -5.98 15.79 2.65
N PHE A 453 -4.97 16.56 2.17
CA PHE A 453 -5.05 18.01 1.94
C PHE A 453 -4.30 18.47 0.70
#